data_AF-A0A6P7TZN3-F1
#
_entry.id   AF-A0A6P7TZN3-F1
#
_cell.length_a   1.000
_cell.length_b   1.000
_cell.length_c   1.000
_cell.angle_alpha   90.00
_cell.angle_beta   90.00
_cell.angle_gamma   90.00
#
_symmetry.space_group_name_H-M   'P 1'
#
loop_
_entity.id
_entity.type
_entity.pdbx_description
1 polymer ?
#
loop_
_entity_poly.entity_id
_entity_poly.type
_entity_poly.pdbx_seq_one_letter_code
_entity_poly.pdbx_strand_id
1 'polypeptide(L)'
;MCTVQSVSVVVQNGGFTEVLIAAHEIGHSLNSKHDGIDNECLESDSYIMSASVVNNQSPSQKLNSFLFSPCSINTMKRFVQDLSNNCLENPGKLFNDIPTVSRPTGQVYSPQEQCRTFTGSTGLCSIFFNQSLSQLCLNLQCLEGANSCREQHAAHKTSCGSKKWCVSGKCVYDTAAPKIDEKCPFGDNENLRFTVIFPGSDKTIVPSNCRQLLELVPGVCVNQAQRAHCCKTCNPDKGRKQN
;
A
#
# COMPACT_ATOMS: atom_id res chain seq x y z
N MET A 1 -1.51 -29.16 0.34
CA MET A 1 -2.60 -28.73 -0.55
C MET A 1 -3.69 -29.78 -0.70
N CYS A 2 -3.42 -30.94 -1.32
CA CYS A 2 -4.46 -31.95 -1.63
C CYS A 2 -4.75 -32.94 -0.50
N THR A 3 -4.78 -32.45 0.73
CA THR A 3 -5.19 -33.22 1.91
C THR A 3 -6.15 -32.38 2.74
N VAL A 4 -7.04 -33.02 3.51
CA VAL A 4 -7.99 -32.31 4.40
C VAL A 4 -7.31 -31.54 5.53
N GLN A 5 -6.01 -31.75 5.73
CA GLN A 5 -5.20 -31.06 6.73
C GLN A 5 -4.52 -29.80 6.18
N SER A 6 -4.61 -29.55 4.87
CA SER A 6 -4.02 -28.37 4.24
C SER A 6 -4.91 -27.14 4.46
N VAL A 7 -4.80 -26.53 5.63
CA VAL A 7 -5.60 -25.37 6.03
C VAL A 7 -4.70 -24.29 6.62
N SER A 8 -4.87 -23.06 6.13
CA SER A 8 -4.26 -21.86 6.72
C SER A 8 -5.35 -20.84 7.03
N VAL A 9 -5.12 -20.02 8.06
CA VAL A 9 -6.02 -18.95 8.47
C VAL A 9 -5.26 -17.64 8.42
N VAL A 10 -5.82 -16.65 7.73
CA VAL A 10 -5.26 -15.31 7.60
C VAL A 10 -6.24 -14.32 8.22
N VAL A 11 -5.72 -13.41 9.04
CA VAL A 11 -6.50 -12.32 9.62
C VAL A 11 -6.14 -11.03 8.88
N GLN A 12 -7.15 -10.35 8.35
CA GLN A 12 -6.98 -9.04 7.72
C GLN A 12 -7.36 -7.93 8.70
N ASN A 13 -6.41 -7.03 8.99
CA ASN A 13 -6.58 -5.93 9.94
C ASN A 13 -6.63 -4.57 9.22
N GLY A 14 -7.19 -4.57 8.01
CA GLY A 14 -7.46 -3.36 7.23
C GLY A 14 -6.30 -2.83 6.39
N GLY A 15 -5.11 -3.42 6.49
CA GLY A 15 -4.01 -3.14 5.56
C GLY A 15 -4.12 -3.97 4.27
N PHE A 16 -3.25 -3.65 3.31
CA PHE A 16 -3.08 -4.43 2.07
C PHE A 16 -1.84 -5.33 2.07
N THR A 17 -0.97 -5.20 3.08
CA THR A 17 0.19 -6.07 3.25
C THR A 17 -0.23 -7.50 3.62
N GLU A 18 -1.39 -7.69 4.24
CA GLU A 18 -1.95 -8.98 4.63
C GLU A 18 -2.21 -9.92 3.44
N VAL A 19 -2.37 -9.37 2.22
CA VAL A 19 -2.44 -10.19 0.99
C VAL A 19 -1.14 -10.97 0.77
N LEU A 20 0.01 -10.42 1.19
CA LEU A 20 1.29 -11.12 1.12
C LEU A 20 1.39 -12.25 2.15
N ILE A 21 0.75 -12.08 3.31
CA ILE A 21 0.61 -13.17 4.31
C ILE A 21 -0.25 -14.29 3.72
N ALA A 22 -1.35 -13.97 3.04
CA ALA A 22 -2.12 -15.00 2.35
C ALA A 22 -1.31 -15.74 1.28
N ALA A 23 -0.44 -15.04 0.54
CA ALA A 23 0.48 -15.68 -0.41
C ALA A 23 1.51 -16.59 0.30
N HIS A 24 2.03 -16.17 1.46
CA HIS A 24 2.93 -16.97 2.29
C HIS A 24 2.27 -18.29 2.74
N GLU A 25 1.06 -18.21 3.24
CA GLU A 25 0.28 -19.38 3.67
C GLU A 25 -0.05 -20.34 2.52
N ILE A 26 -0.31 -19.81 1.32
CA ILE A 26 -0.44 -20.62 0.11
C ILE A 26 0.87 -21.32 -0.22
N GLY A 27 2.02 -20.66 -0.04
CA GLY A 27 3.34 -21.27 -0.19
C GLY A 27 3.53 -22.49 0.71
N HIS A 28 3.17 -22.38 2.00
CA HIS A 28 3.16 -23.53 2.90
C HIS A 28 2.23 -24.65 2.45
N SER A 29 1.02 -24.31 1.99
CA SER A 29 0.10 -25.30 1.43
C SER A 29 0.68 -26.00 0.20
N LEU A 30 1.55 -25.33 -0.57
CA LEU A 30 2.32 -25.88 -1.69
C LEU A 30 3.68 -26.47 -1.28
N ASN A 31 3.83 -26.84 -0.01
CA ASN A 31 4.97 -27.53 0.58
C ASN A 31 6.27 -26.70 0.69
N SER A 32 6.21 -25.37 0.48
CA SER A 32 7.36 -24.51 0.77
C SER A 32 7.60 -24.38 2.27
N LYS A 33 8.87 -24.50 2.68
CA LYS A 33 9.34 -24.09 4.01
C LYS A 33 9.71 -22.60 3.99
N HIS A 34 9.96 -22.03 5.17
CA HIS A 34 10.55 -20.70 5.22
C HIS A 34 11.92 -20.67 4.53
N ASP A 35 12.24 -19.55 3.88
CA ASP A 35 13.59 -19.31 3.36
C ASP A 35 14.61 -19.31 4.52
N GLY A 36 15.71 -20.02 4.35
CA GLY A 36 16.73 -20.24 5.40
C GLY A 36 16.49 -21.47 6.28
N ILE A 37 15.38 -22.18 6.12
CA ILE A 37 15.09 -23.44 6.83
C ILE A 37 15.15 -24.62 5.87
N ASP A 38 16.19 -25.45 6.01
CA ASP A 38 16.46 -26.62 5.16
C ASP A 38 16.52 -26.30 3.65
N ASN A 39 16.95 -25.09 3.28
CA ASN A 39 17.19 -24.66 1.91
C ASN A 39 18.30 -23.59 1.84
N GLU A 40 18.77 -23.29 0.63
CA GLU A 40 19.91 -22.40 0.37
C GLU A 40 19.56 -20.90 0.30
N CYS A 41 18.27 -20.55 0.30
CA CYS A 41 17.83 -19.16 0.27
C CYS A 41 17.97 -18.54 1.66
N LEU A 42 18.19 -17.22 1.73
CA LEU A 42 18.40 -16.51 3.00
C LEU A 42 17.11 -15.83 3.46
N GLU A 43 16.78 -15.95 4.75
CA GLU A 43 15.68 -15.19 5.37
C GLU A 43 15.84 -13.67 5.14
N SER A 44 17.09 -13.19 5.18
CA SER A 44 17.45 -11.78 4.97
C SER A 44 17.09 -11.24 3.59
N ASP A 45 16.89 -12.10 2.59
CA ASP A 45 16.51 -11.67 1.25
C ASP A 45 15.06 -11.18 1.19
N SER A 46 14.25 -11.44 2.22
CA SER A 46 12.89 -10.90 2.39
C SER A 46 11.90 -11.30 1.28
N TYR A 47 12.07 -12.50 0.70
CA TYR A 47 11.05 -13.09 -0.17
C TYR A 47 9.79 -13.45 0.63
N ILE A 48 8.69 -13.78 -0.07
CA ILE A 48 7.39 -14.11 0.54
C ILE A 48 7.51 -15.16 1.65
N MET A 49 8.37 -16.17 1.50
CA MET A 49 8.56 -17.23 2.48
C MET A 49 9.59 -16.90 3.57
N SER A 50 10.03 -15.65 3.71
CA SER A 50 10.82 -15.24 4.87
C SER A 50 10.00 -15.44 6.16
N ALA A 51 10.60 -16.00 7.20
CA ALA A 51 9.92 -16.32 8.46
C ALA A 51 9.51 -15.07 9.25
N SER A 52 10.22 -13.95 9.03
CA SER A 52 10.06 -12.71 9.77
C SER A 52 10.14 -11.49 8.86
N VAL A 53 9.53 -10.39 9.30
CA VAL A 53 9.79 -9.09 8.66
C VAL A 53 11.19 -8.63 9.06
N VAL A 54 12.07 -8.52 8.06
CA VAL A 54 13.42 -8.00 8.25
C VAL A 54 13.35 -6.48 8.47
N ASN A 55 13.95 -5.98 9.55
CA ASN A 55 14.06 -4.54 9.79
C ASN A 55 15.09 -3.91 8.84
N ASN A 56 14.94 -2.63 8.52
CA ASN A 56 15.89 -1.86 7.69
C ASN A 56 16.16 -2.45 6.29
N GLN A 57 15.12 -3.01 5.66
CA GLN A 57 15.21 -3.55 4.30
C GLN A 57 15.68 -2.49 3.29
N SER A 58 16.62 -2.89 2.45
CA SER A 58 16.95 -2.18 1.21
C SER A 58 15.73 -2.17 0.25
N PRO A 59 15.69 -1.25 -0.73
CA PRO A 59 14.63 -1.22 -1.72
C PRO A 59 14.46 -2.54 -2.50
N SER A 60 15.54 -3.27 -2.76
CA SER A 60 15.49 -4.59 -3.41
C SER A 60 14.86 -5.64 -2.50
N GLN A 61 15.20 -5.67 -1.21
CA GLN A 61 14.58 -6.57 -0.24
C GLN A 61 13.07 -6.27 -0.07
N LYS A 62 12.68 -4.99 -0.05
CA LYS A 62 11.25 -4.60 -0.06
C LYS A 62 10.51 -5.05 -1.33
N LEU A 63 11.21 -5.18 -2.47
CA LEU A 63 10.60 -5.72 -3.70
C LEU A 63 10.48 -7.24 -3.67
N ASN A 64 11.42 -7.92 -3.00
CA ASN A 64 11.37 -9.37 -2.85
C ASN A 64 10.15 -9.83 -2.06
N SER A 65 9.56 -8.99 -1.19
CA SER A 65 8.32 -9.34 -0.47
C SER A 65 7.11 -9.61 -1.38
N PHE A 66 7.21 -9.26 -2.67
CA PHE A 66 6.22 -9.57 -3.71
C PHE A 66 6.55 -10.80 -4.55
N LEU A 67 7.63 -11.51 -4.22
CA LEU A 67 8.18 -12.63 -5.00
C LEU A 67 8.41 -13.85 -4.11
N PHE A 68 8.19 -15.04 -4.67
CA PHE A 68 8.71 -16.27 -4.06
C PHE A 68 10.19 -16.42 -4.40
N SER A 69 10.99 -16.91 -3.45
CA SER A 69 12.39 -17.22 -3.67
C SER A 69 12.56 -18.36 -4.70
N PRO A 70 13.74 -18.50 -5.32
CA PRO A 70 14.04 -19.66 -6.16
C PRO A 70 13.83 -21.00 -5.44
N CYS A 71 14.16 -21.08 -4.15
CA CYS A 71 13.97 -22.28 -3.31
C CYS A 71 12.50 -22.63 -3.17
N SER A 72 11.67 -21.62 -2.86
CA SER A 72 10.23 -21.77 -2.75
C SER A 72 9.62 -22.21 -4.07
N ILE A 73 9.96 -21.53 -5.18
CA ILE A 73 9.47 -21.86 -6.52
C ILE A 73 9.82 -23.30 -6.91
N ASN A 74 11.07 -23.73 -6.68
CA ASN A 74 11.51 -25.08 -7.02
C ASN A 74 10.76 -26.14 -6.18
N THR A 75 10.54 -25.87 -4.90
CA THR A 75 9.80 -26.76 -4.00
C THR A 75 8.33 -26.88 -4.42
N MET A 76 7.66 -25.75 -4.69
CA MET A 76 6.26 -25.76 -5.14
C MET A 76 6.09 -26.49 -6.47
N LYS A 77 7.03 -26.28 -7.43
CA LYS A 77 7.01 -26.99 -8.72
C LYS A 77 7.12 -28.50 -8.53
N ARG A 78 8.10 -28.96 -7.74
CA ARG A 78 8.29 -30.39 -7.44
C ARG A 78 7.07 -30.97 -6.75
N PHE A 79 6.55 -30.28 -5.74
CA PHE A 79 5.33 -30.71 -5.04
C PHE A 79 4.16 -30.92 -5.98
N VAL A 80 3.87 -29.95 -6.87
CA VAL A 80 2.77 -30.08 -7.85
C VAL A 80 3.03 -31.21 -8.84
N GLN A 81 4.27 -31.41 -9.28
CA GLN A 81 4.64 -32.51 -10.19
C GLN A 81 4.47 -33.90 -9.55
N ASP A 82 4.70 -34.01 -8.24
CA ASP A 82 4.63 -35.27 -7.50
C ASP A 82 3.19 -35.60 -7.02
N LEU A 83 2.20 -34.72 -7.26
CA LEU A 83 0.81 -34.96 -6.88
C LEU A 83 0.19 -36.08 -7.76
N SER A 84 -0.02 -37.25 -7.15
CA SER A 84 -0.69 -38.38 -7.81
C SER A 84 -2.21 -38.23 -7.95
N ASN A 85 -2.86 -37.48 -7.06
CA ASN A 85 -4.28 -37.11 -7.12
C ASN A 85 -4.41 -35.59 -7.09
N ASN A 86 -4.08 -34.95 -8.21
CA ASN A 86 -3.98 -33.50 -8.28
C ASN A 86 -5.35 -32.82 -8.17
N CYS A 87 -5.70 -32.43 -6.96
CA CYS A 87 -6.94 -31.71 -6.65
C CYS A 87 -7.03 -30.31 -7.31
N LEU A 88 -5.92 -29.77 -7.83
CA LEU A 88 -5.86 -28.45 -8.46
C LEU A 88 -6.30 -28.45 -9.94
N GLU A 89 -6.46 -29.62 -10.54
CA GLU A 89 -6.89 -29.74 -11.95
C GLU A 89 -8.40 -29.53 -12.12
N ASN A 90 -9.17 -29.70 -11.05
CA ASN A 90 -10.58 -29.39 -11.09
C ASN A 90 -10.77 -27.88 -10.88
N PRO A 91 -11.32 -27.14 -11.84
CA PRO A 91 -11.53 -25.70 -11.73
C PRO A 91 -12.52 -25.30 -10.60
N GLY A 92 -13.14 -26.28 -9.94
CA GLY A 92 -14.10 -26.07 -8.86
C GLY A 92 -15.42 -25.50 -9.37
N LYS A 93 -16.40 -25.38 -8.47
CA LYS A 93 -17.60 -24.57 -8.74
C LYS A 93 -17.28 -23.14 -8.33
N LEU A 94 -17.37 -22.20 -9.27
CA LEU A 94 -17.44 -20.79 -8.95
C LEU A 94 -18.72 -20.57 -8.12
N PHE A 95 -18.55 -20.10 -6.89
CA PHE A 95 -19.68 -19.71 -6.06
C PHE A 95 -20.19 -18.36 -6.58
N ASN A 96 -21.44 -18.33 -7.04
CA ASN A 96 -22.08 -17.11 -7.54
C ASN A 96 -22.15 -15.99 -6.49
N ASP A 97 -21.97 -16.34 -5.21
CA ASP A 97 -22.03 -15.41 -4.08
C ASP A 97 -20.70 -14.70 -3.82
N ILE A 98 -19.62 -15.04 -4.54
CA ILE A 98 -18.35 -14.31 -4.46
C ILE A 98 -18.47 -13.07 -5.36
N PRO A 99 -18.47 -11.85 -4.79
CA PRO A 99 -18.61 -10.64 -5.58
C PRO A 99 -17.43 -10.51 -6.54
N THR A 100 -17.73 -10.28 -7.82
CA THR A 100 -16.69 -9.95 -8.80
C THR A 100 -16.18 -8.55 -8.51
N VAL A 101 -14.89 -8.42 -8.21
CA VAL A 101 -14.25 -7.12 -8.06
C VAL A 101 -13.99 -6.55 -9.46
N SER A 102 -14.93 -5.74 -9.96
CA SER A 102 -14.88 -5.18 -11.32
C SER A 102 -13.76 -4.15 -11.54
N ARG A 103 -13.19 -3.63 -10.46
CA ARG A 103 -12.13 -2.62 -10.47
C ARG A 103 -10.95 -3.05 -9.60
N PRO A 104 -9.71 -2.75 -9.99
CA PRO A 104 -8.56 -3.00 -9.14
C PRO A 104 -8.68 -2.30 -7.79
N THR A 105 -8.20 -2.93 -6.73
CA THR A 105 -8.34 -2.43 -5.35
C THR A 105 -7.78 -1.02 -5.15
N GLY A 106 -6.61 -0.70 -5.73
CA GLY A 106 -6.02 0.64 -5.67
C GLY A 106 -6.73 1.69 -6.52
N GLN A 107 -7.74 1.28 -7.31
CA GLN A 107 -8.66 2.16 -8.03
C GLN A 107 -10.02 2.26 -7.33
N VAL A 108 -10.26 1.45 -6.29
CA VAL A 108 -11.42 1.53 -5.41
C VAL A 108 -11.08 2.36 -4.17
N TYR A 109 -9.90 2.13 -3.59
CA TYR A 109 -9.39 2.85 -2.43
C TYR A 109 -8.22 3.77 -2.82
N SER A 110 -8.42 5.08 -2.69
CA SER A 110 -7.35 6.07 -2.76
C SER A 110 -6.30 5.83 -1.66
N PRO A 111 -5.07 6.37 -1.78
CA PRO A 111 -4.06 6.23 -0.73
C PRO A 111 -4.54 6.68 0.66
N GLN A 112 -5.30 7.77 0.76
CA GLN A 112 -5.91 8.19 2.04
C GLN A 112 -6.91 7.16 2.57
N GLU A 113 -7.72 6.54 1.71
CA GLU A 113 -8.68 5.50 2.11
C GLU A 113 -7.98 4.21 2.52
N GLN A 114 -6.89 3.83 1.86
CA GLN A 114 -6.05 2.71 2.28
C GLN A 114 -5.44 2.97 3.67
N CYS A 115 -5.07 4.20 3.99
CA CYS A 115 -4.66 4.57 5.35
C CYS A 115 -5.83 4.54 6.34
N ARG A 116 -7.02 4.99 5.93
CA ARG A 116 -8.22 4.94 6.77
C ARG A 116 -8.54 3.51 7.20
N THR A 117 -8.45 2.53 6.29
CA THR A 117 -8.70 1.13 6.63
C THR A 117 -7.62 0.54 7.53
N PHE A 118 -6.36 0.94 7.35
CA PHE A 118 -5.21 0.37 8.06
C PHE A 118 -4.98 0.95 9.46
N THR A 119 -5.11 2.27 9.64
CA THR A 119 -4.81 2.95 10.91
C THR A 119 -6.03 3.65 11.53
N GLY A 120 -7.18 3.64 10.86
CA GLY A 120 -8.36 4.43 11.23
C GLY A 120 -8.24 5.92 10.88
N SER A 121 -7.08 6.38 10.38
CA SER A 121 -6.83 7.78 10.01
C SER A 121 -6.71 7.92 8.50
N THR A 122 -7.32 8.97 7.94
CA THR A 122 -7.22 9.29 6.51
C THR A 122 -5.93 9.99 6.12
N GLY A 123 -5.08 10.29 7.11
CA GLY A 123 -3.88 11.08 6.92
C GLY A 123 -2.75 10.31 6.23
N LEU A 124 -2.20 10.87 5.15
CA LEU A 124 -0.85 10.50 4.69
C LEU A 124 0.20 11.16 5.58
N CYS A 125 1.27 10.45 5.91
CA CYS A 125 2.39 10.98 6.70
C CYS A 125 3.09 12.13 5.95
N SER A 126 3.64 13.12 6.66
CA SER A 126 4.36 14.24 6.04
C SER A 126 5.59 13.80 5.23
N ILE A 127 6.26 12.72 5.67
CA ILE A 127 7.41 12.11 5.00
C ILE A 127 7.05 11.69 3.56
N PHE A 128 5.80 11.32 3.33
CA PHE A 128 5.30 10.93 2.01
C PHE A 128 5.48 12.04 0.97
N PHE A 129 5.27 13.30 1.33
CA PHE A 129 5.34 14.43 0.39
C PHE A 129 6.76 14.79 -0.05
N ASN A 130 7.77 14.22 0.62
CA ASN A 130 9.18 14.36 0.24
C ASN A 130 9.70 13.17 -0.59
N GLN A 131 8.85 12.16 -0.82
CA GLN A 131 9.20 10.95 -1.58
C GLN A 131 8.70 11.03 -3.03
N SER A 132 9.35 10.29 -3.92
CA SER A 132 8.85 10.11 -5.27
C SER A 132 7.53 9.33 -5.22
N LEU A 133 6.56 9.67 -6.07
CA LEU A 133 5.29 8.93 -6.18
C LEU A 133 5.50 7.45 -6.51
N SER A 134 6.62 7.09 -7.12
CA SER A 134 6.97 5.69 -7.36
C SER A 134 7.24 4.90 -6.08
N GLN A 135 7.69 5.55 -5.00
CA GLN A 135 7.99 4.91 -3.72
C GLN A 135 6.73 4.52 -2.96
N LEU A 136 5.59 5.18 -3.24
CA LEU A 136 4.28 4.83 -2.68
C LEU A 136 3.97 3.33 -2.83
N CYS A 137 4.37 2.72 -3.95
CA CYS A 137 4.06 1.32 -4.23
C CYS A 137 4.65 0.35 -3.18
N LEU A 138 5.82 0.67 -2.63
CA LEU A 138 6.46 -0.11 -1.58
C LEU A 138 6.18 0.44 -0.19
N ASN A 139 5.96 1.75 -0.09
CA ASN A 139 5.99 2.48 1.16
C ASN A 139 4.87 3.52 1.24
N LEU A 140 3.62 3.06 1.35
CA LEU A 140 2.50 3.93 1.66
C LEU A 140 2.53 4.27 3.15
N GLN A 141 2.94 5.50 3.44
CA GLN A 141 3.13 6.00 4.80
C GLN A 141 1.83 6.60 5.34
N CYS A 142 1.19 5.89 6.26
CA CYS A 142 -0.06 6.28 6.89
C CYS A 142 0.16 6.90 8.26
N LEU A 143 -0.61 7.93 8.58
CA LEU A 143 -0.60 8.50 9.93
C LEU A 143 -1.24 7.51 10.91
N GLU A 144 -0.59 7.29 12.04
CA GLU A 144 -1.09 6.52 13.17
C GLU A 144 -1.12 7.42 14.40
N GLY A 145 -2.27 7.52 15.06
CA GLY A 145 -2.43 8.40 16.21
C GLY A 145 -2.15 9.87 15.89
N ALA A 146 -1.38 10.55 16.74
CA ALA A 146 -1.09 11.98 16.61
C ALA A 146 0.16 12.30 15.78
N ASN A 147 1.26 11.59 16.02
CA ASN A 147 2.60 11.95 15.49
C ASN A 147 3.42 10.74 14.99
N SER A 148 2.84 9.54 14.94
CA SER A 148 3.52 8.36 14.42
C SER A 148 3.07 8.06 13.00
N CYS A 149 3.96 7.44 12.23
CA CYS A 149 3.63 6.94 10.90
C CYS A 149 3.84 5.44 10.87
N ARG A 150 2.91 4.74 10.22
CA ARG A 150 2.96 3.30 9.98
C ARG A 150 2.95 3.06 8.48
N GLU A 151 3.88 2.23 8.01
CA GLU A 151 3.96 1.89 6.60
C GLU A 151 3.14 0.65 6.26
N GLN A 152 2.59 0.65 5.05
CA GLN A 152 2.03 -0.52 4.38
C GLN A 152 2.38 -0.48 2.89
N HIS A 153 2.13 -1.57 2.18
CA HIS A 153 2.21 -1.57 0.72
C HIS A 153 0.95 -0.94 0.11
N ALA A 154 1.10 -0.23 -1.00
CA ALA A 154 -0.05 0.27 -1.73
C ALA A 154 -0.80 -0.88 -2.41
N ALA A 155 -2.13 -0.81 -2.41
CA ALA A 155 -2.98 -1.80 -3.05
C ALA A 155 -2.66 -1.95 -4.55
N HIS A 156 -2.94 -3.14 -5.09
CA HIS A 156 -2.73 -3.42 -6.51
C HIS A 156 -3.39 -2.36 -7.39
N LYS A 157 -2.62 -1.83 -8.34
CA LYS A 157 -2.99 -0.77 -9.27
C LYS A 157 -3.33 0.57 -8.60
N THR A 158 -2.77 0.90 -7.44
CA THR A 158 -2.82 2.28 -6.91
C THR A 158 -2.06 3.22 -7.85
N SER A 159 -2.62 4.40 -8.14
CA SER A 159 -1.96 5.37 -9.03
C SER A 159 -0.69 5.94 -8.41
N CYS A 160 0.41 5.88 -9.15
CA CYS A 160 1.75 6.32 -8.71
C CYS A 160 2.41 7.30 -9.70
N GLY A 161 1.64 7.77 -10.68
CA GLY A 161 2.06 8.72 -11.71
C GLY A 161 1.03 8.78 -12.83
N SER A 162 1.17 9.76 -13.73
CA SER A 162 0.28 9.87 -14.88
C SER A 162 0.50 8.69 -15.82
N LYS A 163 -0.57 7.93 -16.10
CA LYS A 163 -0.50 6.65 -16.83
C LYS A 163 0.40 5.62 -16.16
N LYS A 164 0.53 5.67 -14.83
CA LYS A 164 1.30 4.69 -14.04
C LYS A 164 0.54 4.22 -12.81
N TRP A 165 0.71 2.95 -12.46
CA TRP A 165 0.13 2.37 -11.26
C TRP A 165 1.02 1.28 -10.63
N CYS A 166 0.73 0.93 -9.39
CA CYS A 166 1.51 -0.04 -8.62
C CYS A 166 1.19 -1.48 -9.03
N VAL A 167 2.20 -2.22 -9.47
CA VAL A 167 2.12 -3.65 -9.76
C VAL A 167 3.30 -4.33 -9.08
N SER A 168 3.03 -5.22 -8.13
CA SER A 168 4.04 -5.97 -7.36
C SER A 168 5.14 -5.05 -6.78
N GLY A 169 4.72 -4.00 -6.07
CA GLY A 169 5.63 -3.03 -5.47
C GLY A 169 6.28 -2.04 -6.44
N LYS A 170 6.10 -2.18 -7.76
CA LYS A 170 6.71 -1.30 -8.77
C LYS A 170 5.70 -0.33 -9.37
N CYS A 171 6.14 0.91 -9.59
CA CYS A 171 5.36 1.88 -10.35
C CYS A 171 5.60 1.69 -11.85
N VAL A 172 4.62 1.12 -12.55
CA VAL A 172 4.75 0.74 -13.97
C VAL A 172 3.82 1.55 -14.85
N TYR A 173 4.26 1.83 -16.09
CA TYR A 173 3.42 2.47 -17.10
C TYR A 173 2.38 1.50 -17.64
N ASP A 174 1.15 1.98 -17.80
CA ASP A 174 0.07 1.25 -18.44
C ASP A 174 -0.88 2.24 -19.12
N THR A 175 -1.29 1.93 -20.34
CA THR A 175 -2.23 2.78 -21.10
C THR A 175 -3.61 2.85 -20.45
N ALA A 176 -4.02 1.80 -19.73
CA ALA A 176 -5.27 1.72 -18.97
C ALA A 176 -5.21 2.45 -17.63
N ALA A 177 -4.02 2.78 -17.12
CA ALA A 177 -3.89 3.57 -15.89
C ALA A 177 -4.47 4.98 -16.07
N PRO A 178 -5.01 5.61 -15.02
CA PRO A 178 -5.56 6.96 -15.10
C PRO A 178 -4.46 8.00 -15.33
N LYS A 179 -4.83 9.13 -15.93
CA LYS A 179 -4.00 10.34 -15.91
C LYS A 179 -4.26 11.05 -14.59
N ILE A 180 -3.20 11.43 -13.89
CA ILE A 180 -3.28 12.21 -12.64
C ILE A 180 -2.42 13.46 -12.76
N ASP A 181 -2.74 14.51 -12.00
CA ASP A 181 -1.86 15.66 -11.84
C ASP A 181 -0.72 15.28 -10.88
N GLU A 182 0.47 15.03 -11.41
CA GLU A 182 1.63 14.65 -10.59
C GLU A 182 2.08 15.78 -9.64
N LYS A 183 1.66 17.02 -9.87
CA LYS A 183 1.90 18.11 -8.92
C LYS A 183 0.95 18.06 -7.72
N CYS A 184 -0.20 17.40 -7.88
CA CYS A 184 -1.25 17.30 -6.88
C CYS A 184 -1.97 15.94 -6.88
N PRO A 185 -1.24 14.83 -6.71
CA PRO A 185 -1.72 13.50 -7.08
C PRO A 185 -2.86 13.02 -6.19
N PHE A 186 -2.90 13.45 -4.92
CA PHE A 186 -3.88 13.00 -3.92
C PHE A 186 -4.71 14.13 -3.32
N GLY A 187 -4.63 15.35 -3.88
CA GLY A 187 -5.37 16.50 -3.39
C GLY A 187 -4.92 16.97 -2.00
N ASP A 188 -5.87 17.48 -1.21
CA ASP A 188 -5.62 17.90 0.17
C ASP A 188 -5.60 16.69 1.09
N ASN A 189 -4.68 16.68 2.03
CA ASN A 189 -4.65 15.71 3.11
C ASN A 189 -5.68 16.10 4.18
N GLU A 190 -6.54 15.16 4.57
CA GLU A 190 -7.69 15.42 5.43
C GLU A 190 -7.30 15.64 6.90
N ASN A 191 -6.11 15.18 7.34
CA ASN A 191 -5.70 15.28 8.73
C ASN A 191 -4.71 16.43 8.97
N LEU A 192 -5.25 17.59 9.28
CA LEU A 192 -4.49 18.81 9.53
C LEU A 192 -4.20 18.97 11.02
N ARG A 193 -3.10 18.36 11.45
CA ARG A 193 -2.60 18.59 12.81
C ARG A 193 -1.72 19.84 12.89
N PHE A 194 -2.11 20.89 12.16
CA PHE A 194 -1.53 22.22 12.27
C PHE A 194 -2.19 22.95 13.41
N THR A 195 -1.50 23.06 14.53
CA THR A 195 -1.98 23.89 15.63
C THR A 195 -1.66 25.35 15.32
N VAL A 196 -2.67 26.16 15.07
CA VAL A 196 -2.50 27.61 14.89
C VAL A 196 -2.54 28.27 16.26
N ILE A 197 -1.41 28.82 16.68
CA ILE A 197 -1.25 29.58 17.92
C ILE A 197 -1.32 31.06 17.57
N PHE A 198 -2.23 31.79 18.21
CA PHE A 198 -2.40 33.23 17.99
C PHE A 198 -1.53 34.02 18.98
N PRO A 199 -0.49 34.72 18.52
CA PRO A 199 0.40 35.48 19.41
C PRO A 199 -0.39 36.49 20.25
N GLY A 200 -0.18 36.48 21.57
CA GLY A 200 -0.89 37.37 22.49
C GLY A 200 -2.27 36.88 22.95
N SER A 201 -2.62 35.61 22.71
CA SER A 201 -3.81 34.97 23.27
C SER A 201 -3.56 33.51 23.62
N ASP A 202 -4.32 32.94 24.56
CA ASP A 202 -4.31 31.50 24.86
C ASP A 202 -5.13 30.67 23.84
N LYS A 203 -5.62 31.30 22.77
CA LYS A 203 -6.44 30.63 21.77
C LYS A 203 -5.58 29.76 20.87
N THR A 204 -5.97 28.49 20.80
CA THR A 204 -5.38 27.50 19.93
C THR A 204 -6.47 26.91 19.04
N ILE A 205 -6.25 26.90 17.73
CA ILE A 205 -7.21 26.34 16.77
C ILE A 205 -6.55 25.21 15.99
N VAL A 206 -7.24 24.07 15.94
CA VAL A 206 -6.93 22.97 15.02
C VAL A 206 -7.89 23.09 13.82
N PRO A 207 -7.38 23.37 12.61
CA PRO A 207 -8.21 23.48 11.43
C PRO A 207 -8.76 22.11 11.03
N SER A 208 -10.03 22.09 10.65
CA SER A 208 -10.75 20.91 10.19
C SER A 208 -10.45 20.51 8.75
N ASN A 209 -9.96 21.43 7.92
CA ASN A 209 -9.62 21.22 6.51
C ASN A 209 -8.67 22.32 6.00
N CYS A 210 -8.09 22.11 4.81
CA CYS A 210 -7.00 22.94 4.32
C CYS A 210 -7.45 24.36 4.01
N ARG A 211 -8.74 24.52 3.66
CA ARG A 211 -9.34 25.83 3.47
C ARG A 211 -9.37 26.62 4.77
N GLN A 212 -9.81 26.01 5.86
CA GLN A 212 -9.77 26.67 7.17
C GLN A 212 -8.34 27.00 7.59
N LEU A 213 -7.36 26.12 7.31
CA LEU A 213 -5.96 26.41 7.59
C LEU A 213 -5.45 27.63 6.80
N LEU A 214 -5.81 27.75 5.51
CA LEU A 214 -5.45 28.90 4.70
C LEU A 214 -6.08 30.22 5.20
N GLU A 215 -7.31 30.17 5.71
CA GLU A 215 -7.97 31.32 6.32
C GLU A 215 -7.28 31.77 7.61
N LEU A 216 -6.87 30.82 8.46
CA LEU A 216 -6.18 31.11 9.72
C LEU A 216 -4.71 31.52 9.51
N VAL A 217 -4.06 30.99 8.48
CA VAL A 217 -2.65 31.23 8.14
C VAL A 217 -2.52 31.47 6.64
N PRO A 218 -2.71 32.72 6.16
CA PRO A 218 -2.64 33.04 4.73
C PRO A 218 -1.32 32.66 4.05
N GLY A 219 -0.22 32.58 4.82
CA GLY A 219 1.10 32.17 4.35
C GLY A 219 1.35 30.66 4.23
N VAL A 220 0.38 29.80 4.58
CA VAL A 220 0.57 28.34 4.64
C VAL A 220 1.03 27.73 3.31
N CYS A 221 0.62 28.32 2.19
CA CYS A 221 0.97 27.83 0.86
C CYS A 221 2.39 28.22 0.39
N VAL A 222 3.12 29.03 1.16
CA VAL A 222 4.51 29.40 0.85
C VAL A 222 5.47 28.29 1.24
N ASN A 223 5.22 27.61 2.36
CA ASN A 223 6.04 26.49 2.80
C ASN A 223 5.79 25.26 1.92
N GLN A 224 6.85 24.65 1.39
CA GLN A 224 6.73 23.53 0.45
C GLN A 224 6.01 22.32 1.05
N ALA A 225 6.30 21.96 2.31
CA ALA A 225 5.69 20.81 2.96
C ALA A 225 4.20 21.05 3.25
N GLN A 226 3.85 22.25 3.72
CA GLN A 226 2.47 22.64 3.97
C GLN A 226 1.67 22.77 2.67
N ARG A 227 2.30 23.31 1.61
CA ARG A 227 1.73 23.37 0.26
C ARG A 227 1.49 21.98 -0.31
N ALA A 228 2.39 21.02 -0.10
CA ALA A 228 2.19 19.65 -0.55
C ALA A 228 1.07 18.94 0.24
N HIS A 229 0.96 19.22 1.54
CA HIS A 229 -0.11 18.70 2.40
C HIS A 229 -1.49 19.28 2.02
N CYS A 230 -1.57 20.58 1.75
CA CYS A 230 -2.77 21.30 1.30
C CYS A 230 -2.75 21.60 -0.19
N CYS A 231 -2.41 20.58 -0.98
CA CYS A 231 -2.08 20.77 -2.38
C CYS A 231 -3.22 21.35 -3.23
N LYS A 232 -4.45 20.87 -3.08
CA LYS A 232 -5.59 21.35 -3.86
C LYS A 232 -5.98 22.76 -3.41
N THR A 233 -5.99 23.01 -2.10
CA THR A 233 -6.28 24.34 -1.54
C THR A 233 -5.26 25.38 -1.97
N CYS A 234 -3.97 25.03 -2.00
CA CYS A 234 -2.89 25.92 -2.39
C CYS A 234 -2.72 26.09 -3.91
N ASN A 235 -3.49 25.38 -4.75
CA ASN A 235 -3.43 25.46 -6.21
C ASN A 235 -4.85 25.45 -6.83
N PRO A 236 -5.67 26.49 -6.61
CA PRO A 236 -7.09 26.50 -6.99
C PRO A 236 -7.36 26.50 -8.52
N ASP A 237 -6.42 26.92 -9.35
CA ASP A 237 -6.63 27.14 -10.80
C ASP A 237 -6.61 25.88 -11.69
N LYS A 238 -6.55 24.67 -11.14
CA LYS A 238 -6.49 23.43 -11.93
C LYS A 238 -7.78 22.62 -12.01
N GLY A 239 -8.88 23.16 -11.48
CA GLY A 239 -10.21 22.55 -11.53
C GLY A 239 -11.07 22.94 -12.74
N ARG A 240 -10.63 23.86 -13.61
CA ARG A 240 -11.34 24.17 -14.85
C ARG A 240 -10.99 23.12 -15.91
N LYS A 241 -11.94 22.23 -16.16
CA LYS A 241 -11.98 21.37 -17.35
C LYS A 241 -11.52 22.17 -18.56
N GLN A 242 -10.46 21.71 -19.23
CA GLN A 242 -10.27 22.06 -20.64
C GLN A 242 -11.36 21.32 -21.40
N ASN A 243 -12.27 22.09 -22.01
CA ASN A 243 -13.30 21.61 -22.93
C ASN A 243 -12.67 20.86 -24.10
#